data_AF-A0A9K3NY53-F1
#
_entry.id   AF-A0A9K3NY53-F1
#
_cell.length_a   1.000
_cell.length_b   1.000
_cell.length_c   1.000
_cell.angle_alpha   90.00
_cell.angle_beta   90.00
_cell.angle_gamma   90.00
#
_symmetry.space_group_name_H-M   'P 1'
#
loop_
_entity.id
_entity.type
_entity.pdbx_description
1 polymer ?
#
loop_
_entity_poly.entity_id
_entity_poly.type
_entity_poly.pdbx_seq_one_letter_code
_entity_poly.pdbx_strand_id
1 'polypeptide(L)'
;MFRQEDQVRLAAAGAIINLTIAERQFKQNKPCFYQESSSQASSSQVHEGPPVISNDLFKELSGLLQRCLYQQAKVKEVVYRGLLKLVLVDPLTAGEVFDFLLPHFLKFYKEDGQLDIVQCVKTDNGKICVVEPLDDLLSCVSWILLLQPQAKSDVRSDSWASFGFSLTQDTEVIIKFVRI
;
A
#
# COMPACT_ATOMS: atom_id res chain seq x y z
N MET A 1 -28.82 14.81 -0.74
CA MET A 1 -27.59 15.57 -0.41
C MET A 1 -26.49 14.63 0.10
N PHE A 2 -26.64 13.98 1.27
CA PHE A 2 -25.60 13.10 1.86
C PHE A 2 -25.10 11.94 0.96
N ARG A 3 -25.99 11.21 0.28
CA ARG A 3 -25.58 10.11 -0.62
C ARG A 3 -24.68 10.56 -1.78
N GLN A 4 -24.79 11.81 -2.22
CA GLN A 4 -23.99 12.33 -3.31
C GLN A 4 -22.57 12.64 -2.83
N GLU A 5 -22.43 13.19 -1.63
CA GLU A 5 -21.13 13.40 -0.99
C GLU A 5 -20.39 12.07 -0.76
N ASP A 6 -21.10 11.01 -0.38
CA ASP A 6 -20.53 9.69 -0.18
C ASP A 6 -19.91 9.12 -1.46
N GLN A 7 -20.57 9.31 -2.60
CA GLN A 7 -20.06 8.90 -3.92
C GLN A 7 -18.89 9.76 -4.37
N VAL A 8 -18.93 11.06 -4.11
CA VAL A 8 -17.81 11.97 -4.41
C VAL A 8 -16.56 11.59 -3.63
N ARG A 9 -16.69 11.29 -2.33
CA ARG A 9 -15.58 10.84 -1.49
C ARG A 9 -15.00 9.52 -1.97
N LEU A 10 -15.85 8.57 -2.35
CA LEU A 10 -15.45 7.28 -2.92
C LEU A 10 -14.68 7.46 -4.23
N ALA A 11 -15.20 8.29 -5.14
CA ALA A 11 -14.57 8.59 -6.41
C ALA A 11 -13.22 9.31 -6.23
N ALA A 12 -13.14 10.27 -5.29
CA ALA A 12 -11.91 10.98 -4.96
C ALA A 12 -10.83 10.05 -4.41
N ALA A 13 -11.18 9.16 -3.47
CA ALA A 13 -10.25 8.16 -2.94
C ALA A 13 -9.73 7.24 -4.04
N GLY A 14 -10.61 6.76 -4.91
CA GLY A 14 -10.23 5.96 -6.08
C GLY A 14 -9.32 6.72 -7.05
N ALA A 15 -9.59 8.01 -7.30
CA ALA A 15 -8.80 8.84 -8.18
C ALA A 15 -7.38 9.07 -7.63
N ILE A 16 -7.24 9.34 -6.32
CA ILE A 16 -5.93 9.48 -5.65
C ILE A 16 -5.11 8.21 -5.84
N ILE A 17 -5.68 7.04 -5.53
CA ILE A 17 -5.02 5.74 -5.69
C ILE A 17 -4.62 5.50 -7.15
N ASN A 18 -5.55 5.69 -8.09
CA ASN A 18 -5.28 5.45 -9.50
C ASN A 18 -4.19 6.37 -10.05
N LEU A 19 -4.14 7.62 -9.59
CA LEU A 19 -3.09 8.55 -9.95
C LEU A 19 -1.73 8.09 -9.40
N THR A 20 -1.65 7.65 -8.15
CA THR A 20 -0.42 7.09 -7.57
C THR A 20 0.05 5.85 -8.33
N ILE A 21 -0.86 4.93 -8.67
CA ILE A 21 -0.53 3.74 -9.45
C ILE A 21 -0.03 4.12 -10.85
N ALA A 22 -0.72 5.05 -11.53
CA ALA A 22 -0.34 5.48 -12.87
C ALA A 22 1.04 6.14 -12.88
N GLU A 23 1.38 6.91 -11.84
CA GLU A 23 2.70 7.52 -11.67
C GLU A 23 3.80 6.47 -11.53
N ARG A 24 3.59 5.43 -10.72
CA ARG A 24 4.54 4.33 -10.57
C ARG A 24 4.70 3.51 -11.84
N GLN A 25 3.59 3.20 -12.52
CA GLN A 25 3.62 2.52 -13.81
C GLN A 25 4.37 3.33 -14.87
N PHE A 26 4.18 4.66 -14.90
CA PHE A 26 4.91 5.53 -15.81
C PHE A 26 6.42 5.51 -15.52
N LYS A 27 6.81 5.57 -14.25
CA LYS A 27 8.22 5.47 -13.83
C LYS A 27 8.86 4.13 -14.21
N GLN A 28 8.15 3.01 -14.05
CA GLN A 28 8.64 1.67 -14.43
C GLN A 28 8.70 1.47 -15.95
N ASN A 29 7.69 1.97 -16.68
CA ASN A 29 7.59 1.80 -18.13
C ASN A 29 8.43 2.81 -18.90
N LYS A 30 9.01 3.83 -18.25
CA LYS A 30 9.97 4.73 -18.89
C LYS A 30 11.19 3.89 -19.25
N PRO A 31 11.40 3.56 -20.54
CA PRO A 31 12.69 3.04 -20.94
C PRO A 31 13.69 4.15 -20.58
N CYS A 32 14.86 3.80 -20.07
CA CYS A 32 15.99 4.71 -20.12
C CYS A 32 16.24 5.06 -21.59
N PHE A 33 15.51 6.03 -22.15
CA PHE A 33 15.84 6.73 -23.38
C PHE A 33 16.99 7.70 -23.05
N TYR A 34 18.09 7.11 -22.61
CA TYR A 34 19.44 7.62 -22.84
C TYR A 34 20.10 6.65 -23.79
N GLN A 35 19.50 6.48 -24.98
CA GLN A 35 20.20 5.90 -26.10
C GLN A 35 20.14 6.89 -27.26
N GLU A 36 21.13 7.78 -27.20
CA GLU A 36 22.05 8.00 -28.30
C GLU A 36 21.41 8.47 -29.62
N SER A 37 20.97 9.73 -29.63
CA SER A 37 21.00 10.50 -30.88
C SER A 37 22.44 10.96 -31.10
N SER A 38 23.22 10.09 -31.75
CA SER A 38 24.59 10.37 -32.17
C SER A 38 24.58 11.47 -33.24
N SER A 39 24.79 12.70 -32.81
CA SER A 39 25.39 13.76 -33.62
C SER A 39 26.41 14.46 -32.74
N GLN A 40 27.68 14.24 -33.04
CA GLN A 40 28.81 14.75 -32.27
C GLN A 40 28.84 16.28 -32.27
N ALA A 41 29.00 16.86 -31.09
CA ALA A 41 29.90 17.98 -30.86
C ALA A 41 30.40 17.90 -29.41
N SER A 42 31.73 17.95 -29.29
CA SER A 42 32.52 17.74 -28.08
C SER A 42 32.23 18.76 -26.98
N SER A 43 31.93 18.28 -25.76
CA SER A 43 32.28 19.01 -24.53
C SER A 43 32.32 18.07 -23.33
N SER A 44 33.51 17.94 -22.74
CA SER A 44 33.84 17.06 -21.63
C SER A 44 33.33 17.64 -20.30
N GLN A 45 32.04 17.48 -20.02
CA GLN A 45 31.54 17.52 -18.65
C GLN A 45 30.49 16.42 -18.49
N VAL A 46 30.93 15.26 -18.00
CA VAL A 46 30.05 14.26 -17.41
C VAL A 46 29.56 14.89 -16.10
N HIS A 47 28.53 15.72 -16.19
CA HIS A 47 27.76 16.08 -15.02
C HIS A 47 26.81 14.91 -14.77
N GLU A 48 27.23 14.01 -13.89
CA GLU A 48 26.30 13.20 -13.11
C GLU A 48 25.38 14.19 -12.40
N GLY A 49 24.27 14.53 -13.08
CA GLY A 49 23.22 15.32 -12.47
C GLY A 49 22.77 14.57 -11.21
N PRO A 50 22.58 15.28 -10.08
CA PRO A 50 22.10 14.64 -8.86
C PRO A 50 20.82 13.86 -9.20
N PRO A 51 20.60 12.67 -8.59
CA PRO A 51 19.41 11.88 -8.85
C PRO A 51 18.23 12.84 -8.69
N VAL A 52 17.50 13.07 -9.79
CA VAL A 52 16.33 13.92 -9.78
C VAL A 52 15.51 13.41 -8.61
N ILE A 53 15.37 14.25 -7.58
CA ILE A 53 14.50 14.01 -6.44
C ILE A 53 13.11 14.00 -7.06
N SER A 54 12.73 12.85 -7.64
CA SER A 54 11.39 12.64 -8.12
C SER A 54 10.62 12.48 -6.82
N ASN A 55 9.98 13.56 -6.38
CA ASN A 55 9.10 13.49 -5.24
C ASN A 55 8.17 12.29 -5.44
N ASP A 56 8.09 11.47 -4.41
CA ASP A 56 7.21 10.33 -4.42
C ASP A 56 5.77 10.82 -4.22
N LEU A 57 4.96 10.69 -5.26
CA LEU A 57 3.56 11.11 -5.24
C LEU A 57 2.77 10.41 -4.13
N PHE A 58 3.13 9.18 -3.76
CA PHE A 58 2.51 8.50 -2.63
C PHE A 58 2.73 9.27 -1.32
N LYS A 59 3.95 9.73 -1.05
CA LYS A 59 4.26 10.57 0.12
C LYS A 59 3.51 11.89 0.09
N GLU A 60 3.42 12.56 -1.05
CA GLU A 60 2.69 13.83 -1.19
C GLU A 60 1.18 13.65 -0.91
N LEU A 61 0.59 12.55 -1.39
CA LEU A 61 -0.84 12.27 -1.24
C LEU A 61 -1.18 11.49 0.04
N SER A 62 -0.17 11.06 0.82
CA SER A 62 -0.35 10.26 2.04
C SER A 62 -1.26 10.93 3.07
N GLY A 63 -1.14 12.26 3.25
CA GLY A 63 -2.02 13.01 4.16
C GLY A 63 -3.49 13.02 3.71
N LEU A 64 -3.76 12.95 2.40
CA LEU A 64 -5.13 12.82 1.87
C LEU A 64 -5.65 11.40 2.09
N LEU A 65 -4.83 10.39 1.80
CA LEU A 65 -5.16 8.98 2.05
C LEU A 65 -5.41 8.72 3.54
N GLN A 66 -4.65 9.35 4.43
CA GLN A 66 -4.85 9.24 5.87
C GLN A 66 -6.24 9.74 6.28
N ARG A 67 -6.71 10.85 5.70
CA ARG A 67 -8.08 11.34 5.93
C ARG A 67 -9.13 10.35 5.42
N CYS A 68 -8.87 9.64 4.32
CA CYS A 68 -9.76 8.59 3.81
C CYS A 68 -9.92 7.43 4.80
N LEU A 69 -8.89 7.11 5.61
CA LEU A 69 -8.97 6.07 6.66
C LEU A 69 -9.94 6.43 7.81
N TYR A 70 -10.36 7.68 7.92
CA TYR A 70 -11.36 8.15 8.89
C TYR A 70 -12.76 8.34 8.27
N GLN A 71 -12.95 7.97 7.00
CA GLN A 71 -14.25 8.06 6.34
C GLN A 71 -15.04 6.76 6.50
N GLN A 72 -16.16 6.64 5.78
CA GLN A 72 -17.01 5.45 5.76
C GLN A 72 -16.29 4.20 5.24
N ALA A 73 -16.74 3.02 5.68
CA ALA A 73 -16.11 1.73 5.37
C ALA A 73 -15.80 1.54 3.87
N LYS A 74 -16.73 1.90 2.98
CA LYS A 74 -16.52 1.79 1.52
C LYS A 74 -15.34 2.59 0.99
N VAL A 75 -15.05 3.75 1.59
CA VAL A 75 -13.88 4.57 1.21
C VAL A 75 -12.60 3.88 1.66
N LYS A 76 -12.58 3.33 2.88
CA LYS A 76 -11.44 2.57 3.41
C LYS A 76 -11.16 1.33 2.58
N GLU A 77 -12.19 0.59 2.19
CA GLU A 77 -12.09 -0.56 1.28
C GLU A 77 -11.38 -0.19 -0.03
N VAL A 78 -11.80 0.90 -0.69
CA VAL A 78 -11.15 1.39 -1.91
C VAL A 78 -9.68 1.73 -1.66
N VAL A 79 -9.36 2.34 -0.52
CA VAL A 79 -7.98 2.65 -0.14
C VAL A 79 -7.17 1.35 0.06
N TYR A 80 -7.63 0.40 0.86
CA TYR A 80 -6.89 -0.85 1.13
C TYR A 80 -6.64 -1.68 -0.13
N ARG A 81 -7.69 -1.90 -0.94
CA ARG A 81 -7.57 -2.60 -2.22
C ARG A 81 -6.63 -1.85 -3.17
N GLY A 82 -6.70 -0.53 -3.17
CA GLY A 82 -5.86 0.36 -3.95
C GLY A 82 -4.38 0.30 -3.58
N LEU A 83 -4.09 0.35 -2.29
CA LEU A 83 -2.73 0.25 -1.74
C LEU A 83 -2.12 -1.12 -2.01
N LEU A 84 -2.90 -2.20 -1.85
CA LEU A 84 -2.45 -3.52 -2.25
C LEU A 84 -2.08 -3.56 -3.75
N LYS A 85 -2.94 -3.00 -4.61
CA LYS A 85 -2.66 -2.91 -6.05
C LYS A 85 -1.40 -2.09 -6.35
N LEU A 86 -1.16 -1.00 -5.62
CA LEU A 86 0.07 -0.22 -5.72
C LEU A 86 1.31 -1.08 -5.44
N VAL A 87 1.29 -1.87 -4.36
CA VAL A 87 2.40 -2.76 -3.98
C VAL A 87 2.59 -3.89 -5.01
N LEU A 88 1.51 -4.42 -5.59
CA LEU A 88 1.60 -5.42 -6.66
C LEU A 88 2.21 -4.84 -7.95
N VAL A 89 1.98 -3.55 -8.22
CA VAL A 89 2.58 -2.84 -9.36
C VAL A 89 4.04 -2.53 -9.08
N ASP A 90 4.36 -2.00 -7.90
CA ASP A 90 5.72 -1.61 -7.50
C ASP A 90 6.05 -2.20 -6.11
N PRO A 91 6.62 -3.41 -6.04
CA PRO A 91 6.95 -4.05 -4.75
C PRO A 91 7.90 -3.23 -3.87
N LEU A 92 8.64 -2.27 -4.45
CA LEU A 92 9.50 -1.36 -3.69
C LEU A 92 8.71 -0.43 -2.77
N THR A 93 7.42 -0.21 -3.03
CA THR A 93 6.55 0.61 -2.15
C THR A 93 6.02 -0.16 -0.95
N ALA A 94 6.28 -1.47 -0.84
CA ALA A 94 5.73 -2.32 0.23
C ALA A 94 6.01 -1.75 1.63
N GLY A 95 7.25 -1.31 1.89
CA GLY A 95 7.63 -0.70 3.17
C GLY A 95 6.87 0.59 3.46
N GLU A 96 6.82 1.50 2.50
CA GLU A 96 6.15 2.80 2.64
C GLU A 96 4.64 2.65 2.87
N VAL A 97 4.01 1.70 2.17
CA VAL A 97 2.58 1.39 2.34
C VAL A 97 2.33 0.70 3.68
N PHE A 98 3.23 -0.18 4.13
CA PHE A 98 3.14 -0.80 5.45
C PHE A 98 3.21 0.25 6.56
N ASP A 99 4.21 1.13 6.52
CA ASP A 99 4.40 2.20 7.50
C ASP A 99 3.19 3.15 7.56
N PHE A 100 2.56 3.40 6.41
CA PHE A 100 1.32 4.17 6.33
C PHE A 100 0.13 3.45 7.02
N LEU A 101 -0.01 2.14 6.83
CA LEU A 101 -1.15 1.36 7.36
C LEU A 101 -0.97 0.97 8.83
N LEU A 102 0.26 0.75 9.29
CA LEU A 102 0.55 0.18 10.60
C LEU A 102 -0.13 0.95 11.76
N PRO A 103 -0.06 2.30 11.85
CA PRO A 103 -0.72 3.03 12.93
C PRO A 103 -2.25 2.88 12.93
N HIS A 104 -2.85 2.61 11.77
CA HIS A 104 -4.29 2.36 11.66
C HIS A 104 -4.63 0.92 12.01
N PHE A 105 -3.83 -0.04 11.56
CA PHE A 105 -3.96 -1.45 11.91
C PHE A 105 -3.89 -1.69 13.43
N LEU A 106 -2.94 -1.04 14.11
CA LEU A 106 -2.75 -1.19 15.57
C LEU A 106 -3.94 -0.70 16.41
N LYS A 107 -4.90 0.03 15.83
CA LYS A 107 -6.15 0.37 16.54
C LYS A 107 -7.04 -0.85 16.77
N PHE A 108 -6.91 -1.87 15.91
CA PHE A 108 -7.75 -3.07 15.92
C PHE A 108 -7.00 -4.31 16.38
N TYR A 109 -5.70 -4.21 16.65
CA TYR A 109 -4.85 -5.31 17.09
C TYR A 109 -4.50 -5.14 18.58
N LYS A 110 -4.70 -6.20 19.37
CA LYS A 110 -4.35 -6.27 20.79
C LYS A 110 -3.03 -7.00 20.99
N GLU A 111 -2.33 -6.71 22.08
CA GLU A 111 -0.98 -7.25 22.38
C GLU A 111 -0.93 -8.79 22.46
N ASP A 112 -2.07 -9.45 22.66
CA ASP A 112 -2.22 -10.91 22.72
C ASP A 112 -2.54 -11.56 21.36
N GLY A 113 -2.45 -10.82 20.26
CA GLY A 113 -2.79 -11.30 18.93
C GLY A 113 -4.28 -11.29 18.61
N GLN A 114 -5.11 -10.76 19.51
CA GLN A 114 -6.55 -10.67 19.28
C GLN A 114 -6.93 -9.45 18.46
N LEU A 115 -7.95 -9.60 17.62
CA LEU A 115 -8.55 -8.51 16.86
C LEU A 115 -9.77 -7.94 17.60
N ASP A 116 -9.84 -6.62 17.71
CA ASP A 116 -11.00 -5.94 18.30
C ASP A 116 -12.13 -5.74 17.27
N ILE A 117 -12.80 -6.84 16.94
CA ILE A 117 -13.89 -6.87 15.95
C ILE A 117 -15.07 -5.99 16.38
N VAL A 118 -15.26 -5.79 17.69
CA VAL A 118 -16.36 -4.96 18.22
C VAL A 118 -16.18 -3.50 17.80
N GLN A 119 -14.94 -3.00 17.71
CA GLN A 119 -14.67 -1.65 17.22
C GLN A 119 -14.93 -1.47 15.71
N CYS A 120 -15.07 -2.55 14.95
CA CYS A 120 -15.27 -2.51 13.51
C CYS A 120 -16.75 -2.34 13.11
N VAL A 121 -17.67 -2.37 14.06
CA VAL A 121 -19.11 -2.19 13.84
C VAL A 121 -19.68 -1.08 14.72
N LYS A 122 -20.75 -0.43 14.26
CA LYS A 122 -21.55 0.51 15.06
C LYS A 122 -23.03 0.24 14.90
N THR A 123 -23.82 0.61 15.89
CA THR A 123 -25.28 0.65 15.77
C THR A 123 -25.71 2.05 15.36
N ASP A 124 -26.36 2.18 14.21
CA ASP A 124 -26.92 3.43 13.69
C ASP A 124 -28.40 3.22 13.38
N ASN A 125 -29.29 3.96 14.03
CA ASN A 125 -30.75 3.83 13.91
C ASN A 125 -31.26 2.37 14.05
N GLY A 126 -30.71 1.63 15.02
CA GLY A 126 -31.07 0.22 15.27
C GLY A 126 -30.50 -0.78 14.26
N LYS A 127 -29.68 -0.34 13.30
CA LYS A 127 -29.01 -1.21 12.32
C LYS A 127 -27.53 -1.32 12.65
N ILE A 128 -27.00 -2.53 12.57
CA ILE A 128 -25.55 -2.76 12.67
C ILE A 128 -24.92 -2.37 11.33
N CYS A 129 -23.96 -1.47 11.37
CA CYS A 129 -23.24 -0.95 10.22
C CYS A 129 -21.74 -1.20 10.42
N VAL A 130 -21.08 -1.71 9.38
CA VAL A 130 -19.62 -1.85 9.35
C VAL A 130 -18.98 -0.46 9.26
N VAL A 131 -18.07 -0.15 10.18
CA VAL A 131 -17.27 1.09 10.16
C VAL A 131 -15.84 0.85 9.69
N GLU A 132 -15.32 -0.35 9.90
CA GLU A 132 -13.99 -0.77 9.47
C GLU A 132 -14.10 -2.09 8.69
N PRO A 133 -13.75 -2.12 7.40
CA PRO A 133 -13.65 -3.36 6.63
C PRO A 133 -12.34 -4.07 7.02
N LEU A 134 -12.36 -4.72 8.19
CA LEU A 134 -11.16 -5.29 8.82
C LEU A 134 -10.55 -6.41 7.97
N ASP A 135 -11.37 -7.16 7.23
CA ASP A 135 -10.95 -8.19 6.28
C ASP A 135 -10.10 -7.61 5.13
N ASP A 136 -10.48 -6.47 4.58
CA ASP A 136 -9.69 -5.79 3.54
C ASP A 136 -8.38 -5.23 4.10
N LEU A 137 -8.39 -4.67 5.31
CA LEU A 137 -7.19 -4.19 5.99
C LEU A 137 -6.21 -5.33 6.26
N LEU A 138 -6.70 -6.44 6.84
CA LEU A 138 -5.91 -7.64 7.12
C LEU A 138 -5.33 -8.24 5.85
N SER A 139 -6.15 -8.35 4.79
CA SER A 139 -5.70 -8.84 3.49
C SER A 139 -4.57 -7.97 2.94
N CYS A 140 -4.75 -6.65 2.94
CA CYS A 140 -3.74 -5.71 2.47
C CYS A 140 -2.41 -5.87 3.24
N VAL A 141 -2.45 -5.83 4.58
CA VAL A 141 -1.26 -5.99 5.43
C VAL A 141 -0.60 -7.35 5.22
N SER A 142 -1.38 -8.43 5.19
CA SER A 142 -0.86 -9.80 5.01
C SER A 142 -0.12 -9.95 3.69
N TRP A 143 -0.72 -9.46 2.59
CA TRP A 143 -0.07 -9.50 1.28
C TRP A 143 1.20 -8.67 1.24
N ILE A 144 1.21 -7.48 1.86
CA ILE A 144 2.42 -6.66 1.93
C ILE A 144 3.54 -7.43 2.62
N LEU A 145 3.27 -8.07 3.75
CA LEU A 145 4.25 -8.87 4.49
C LEU A 145 4.74 -10.09 3.69
N LEU A 146 3.84 -10.76 2.96
CA LEU A 146 4.20 -11.91 2.10
C LEU A 146 5.05 -11.51 0.88
N LEU A 147 4.84 -10.30 0.35
CA LEU A 147 5.54 -9.78 -0.81
C LEU A 147 6.88 -9.12 -0.48
N GLN A 148 7.18 -8.88 0.80
CA GLN A 148 8.49 -8.36 1.19
C GLN A 148 9.58 -9.37 0.79
N PRO A 149 10.66 -8.92 0.10
CA PRO A 149 11.80 -9.79 -0.17
C PRO A 149 12.32 -10.30 1.17
N GLN A 150 12.23 -11.61 1.38
CA GLN A 150 12.84 -12.26 2.53
C GLN A 150 14.35 -12.06 2.39
N ALA A 151 14.88 -11.00 3.00
CA ALA A 151 16.31 -10.84 3.14
C ALA A 151 16.77 -12.10 3.87
N LYS A 152 17.65 -12.89 3.25
CA LYS A 152 18.38 -13.94 3.96
C LYS A 152 19.25 -13.24 5.00
N SER A 153 18.68 -12.92 6.16
CA SER A 153 19.39 -12.32 7.26
C SER A 153 19.46 -13.34 8.40
N ASP A 154 20.66 -13.87 8.60
CA ASP A 154 21.12 -14.64 9.77
C ASP A 154 21.07 -13.83 11.09
N VAL A 155 20.21 -12.83 11.19
CA VAL A 155 20.07 -12.00 12.40
C VAL A 155 18.59 -11.91 12.76
N ARG A 156 18.18 -12.86 13.58
CA ARG A 156 16.89 -12.92 14.27
C ARG A 156 16.77 -11.68 15.16
N SER A 157 16.03 -10.67 14.70
CA SER A 157 15.51 -9.62 15.56
C SER A 157 14.21 -10.12 16.17
N ASP A 158 14.24 -10.43 17.46
CA ASP A 158 13.14 -11.03 18.22
C ASP A 158 11.87 -10.14 18.35
N SER A 159 11.79 -8.99 17.67
CA SER A 159 10.62 -8.11 17.71
C SER A 159 9.43 -8.59 16.87
N TRP A 160 9.64 -9.54 15.95
CA TRP A 160 8.59 -10.03 15.03
C TRP A 160 7.79 -11.21 15.59
N ALA A 161 8.24 -11.81 16.69
CA ALA A 161 7.57 -12.98 17.30
C ALA A 161 6.17 -12.67 17.86
N SER A 162 5.79 -11.39 18.00
CA SER A 162 4.51 -10.96 18.57
C SER A 162 3.33 -11.03 17.59
N PHE A 163 3.57 -11.14 16.27
CA PHE A 163 2.49 -11.11 15.27
C PHE A 163 1.89 -12.47 14.91
N GLY A 164 2.34 -13.57 15.55
CA GLY A 164 1.74 -14.90 15.35
C GLY A 164 1.90 -15.50 13.94
N PHE A 165 2.48 -14.78 12.98
CA PHE A 165 2.81 -15.29 11.66
C PHE A 165 4.12 -16.09 11.72
N SER A 166 4.06 -17.32 12.24
CA SER A 166 5.15 -18.27 12.04
C SER A 166 5.04 -18.81 10.62
N LEU A 167 5.83 -18.27 9.70
CA LEU A 167 6.18 -18.97 8.46
C LEU A 167 7.09 -20.13 8.85
N THR A 168 6.50 -21.27 9.22
CA THR A 168 7.23 -22.52 9.26
C THR A 168 7.80 -22.76 7.86
N GLN A 169 9.13 -22.70 7.73
CA GLN A 169 9.86 -23.27 6.60
C GLN A 169 9.35 -24.68 6.40
N ASP A 170 8.48 -24.90 5.41
CA ASP A 170 8.26 -26.15 4.68
C ASP A 170 6.99 -26.02 3.84
N THR A 171 7.02 -25.17 2.82
CA THR A 171 6.17 -25.39 1.65
C THR A 171 6.75 -24.64 0.45
N GLU A 172 7.51 -25.35 -0.39
CA GLU A 172 7.70 -24.96 -1.79
C GLU A 172 6.34 -25.02 -2.49
N VAL A 173 5.52 -23.99 -2.33
CA VAL A 173 4.33 -23.79 -3.17
C VAL A 173 4.75 -22.87 -4.29
N ILE A 174 4.97 -23.46 -5.45
CA ILE A 174 4.98 -22.75 -6.73
C ILE A 174 3.63 -22.02 -6.83
N ILE A 175 3.63 -20.73 -6.51
CA ILE A 175 2.46 -19.87 -6.68
C ILE A 175 2.28 -19.67 -8.19
N LYS A 176 1.47 -20.53 -8.80
CA LYS A 176 0.91 -20.26 -10.13
C LYS A 176 -0.05 -19.09 -9.99
N PHE A 177 0.28 -17.98 -10.64
CA PHE A 177 -0.62 -16.85 -10.87
C PHE A 177 -1.95 -17.37 -11.42
N VAL A 178 -3.01 -17.31 -10.61
CA VAL A 178 -4.38 -17.35 -11.13
C VAL A 178 -4.69 -15.92 -11.57
N ARG A 179 -4.56 -15.68 -12.87
CA ARG A 179 -5.16 -14.54 -13.56
C ARG A 179 -6.68 -14.66 -13.36
N ILE A 180 -7.27 -13.71 -12.64
CA ILE A 180 -8.70 -13.37 -12.78
C ILE A 180 -8.83 -12.48 -14.01
#